data_AF-A0A371Z1A7-F1
#
_entry.id   AF-A0A371Z1A7-F1
#
_cell.length_a   1.000
_cell.length_b   1.000
_cell.length_c   1.000
_cell.angle_alpha   90.00
_cell.angle_beta   90.00
_cell.angle_gamma   90.00
#
_symmetry.space_group_name_H-M   'P 1'
#
loop_
_entity.id
_entity.type
_entity.pdbx_description
1 polymer ?
#
loop_
_entity_poly.entity_id
_entity_poly.type
_entity_poly.pdbx_seq_one_letter_code
_entity_poly.pdbx_strand_id
1 'polypeptide(L)'
;MQSGGQHFSKAGFSEGVRSIELEADHFAAGLLMPDFLVRKLIEESEVGLQGIRELAGSAEVSITAAAIRIAQCARFPICVIVSEGTAVRYAFRSESFKDLGENIYLPKGARLPRSSTTARFNALASNVAVGRQATGECRLRDWFDTDRNPALDEQVVGLGSYGFTLTVLSSDKLSVDFDPDEDDEDATLEESWKPKFARGR
;
A
#
# COMPACT_ATOMS: atom_id res chain seq x y z
N MET A 1 13.12 42.51 16.16
CA MET A 1 12.86 41.39 17.08
C MET A 1 11.41 40.95 16.91
N GLN A 2 11.21 39.64 16.86
CA GLN A 2 10.03 38.89 16.41
C GLN A 2 8.68 39.30 17.03
N SER A 3 7.60 39.04 16.29
CA SER A 3 6.66 38.00 16.72
C SER A 3 5.93 37.42 15.50
N GLY A 4 6.19 36.15 15.23
CA GLY A 4 5.55 35.38 14.18
C GLY A 4 4.07 35.16 14.49
N GLY A 5 3.21 35.38 13.49
CA GLY A 5 1.80 35.07 13.59
C GLY A 5 1.59 33.58 13.83
N GLN A 6 1.19 33.23 15.05
CA GLN A 6 0.65 31.91 15.36
C GLN A 6 -0.65 31.72 14.59
N HIS A 7 -0.63 30.83 13.60
CA HIS A 7 -1.85 30.29 13.00
C HIS A 7 -2.40 29.21 13.94
N PHE A 8 -3.48 29.53 14.63
CA PHE A 8 -4.32 28.53 15.30
C PHE A 8 -5.30 27.97 14.28
N SER A 9 -5.18 26.68 13.95
CA SER A 9 -6.18 25.97 13.16
C SER A 9 -7.51 25.96 13.91
N LYS A 10 -8.51 26.68 13.39
CA LYS A 10 -9.89 26.58 13.84
C LYS A 10 -10.50 25.31 13.26
N ALA A 11 -10.72 24.31 14.12
CA ALA A 11 -11.49 23.12 13.82
C ALA A 11 -12.98 23.48 13.70
N GLY A 12 -13.60 23.17 12.56
CA GLY A 12 -15.05 23.32 12.43
C GLY A 12 -15.63 23.18 11.03
N PHE A 13 -15.31 22.13 10.25
CA PHE A 13 -16.15 21.66 9.12
C PHE A 13 -15.91 20.15 8.90
N SER A 14 -16.88 19.31 9.29
CA SER A 14 -16.66 17.87 9.56
C SER A 14 -16.72 16.91 8.36
N GLU A 15 -16.80 17.39 7.12
CA GLU A 15 -16.68 16.54 5.92
C GLU A 15 -15.64 17.08 4.92
N GLY A 16 -15.63 18.38 4.65
CA GLY A 16 -14.66 18.99 3.73
C GLY A 16 -13.21 18.99 4.22
N VAL A 17 -12.97 19.03 5.55
CA VAL A 17 -11.60 18.98 6.09
C VAL A 17 -10.98 17.60 5.84
N ARG A 18 -11.76 16.52 5.98
CA ARG A 18 -11.28 15.17 5.68
C ARG A 18 -10.99 14.94 4.19
N SER A 19 -11.79 15.53 3.30
CA SER A 19 -11.52 15.43 1.86
C SER A 19 -10.26 16.20 1.46
N ILE A 20 -10.06 17.40 2.03
CA ILE A 20 -8.85 18.20 1.79
C ILE A 20 -7.61 17.50 2.37
N GLU A 21 -7.68 16.95 3.59
CA GLU A 21 -6.59 16.19 4.20
C GLU A 21 -6.25 14.94 3.37
N LEU A 22 -7.25 14.18 2.91
CA LEU A 22 -7.02 13.00 2.07
C LEU A 22 -6.41 13.37 0.72
N GLU A 23 -6.86 14.45 0.10
CA GLU A 23 -6.31 14.97 -1.15
C GLU A 23 -4.89 15.50 -0.98
N ALA A 24 -4.60 16.17 0.14
CA ALA A 24 -3.26 16.64 0.48
C ALA A 24 -2.31 15.47 0.76
N ASP A 25 -2.76 14.44 1.47
CA ASP A 25 -1.99 13.22 1.72
C ASP A 25 -1.71 12.48 0.40
N HIS A 26 -2.70 12.39 -0.49
CA HIS A 26 -2.54 11.82 -1.82
C HIS A 26 -1.54 12.62 -2.68
N PHE A 27 -1.65 13.95 -2.67
CA PHE A 27 -0.72 14.84 -3.37
C PHE A 27 0.71 14.71 -2.85
N ALA A 28 0.90 14.70 -1.52
CA ALA A 28 2.20 14.52 -0.90
C ALA A 28 2.80 13.14 -1.22
N ALA A 29 1.99 12.08 -1.20
CA ALA A 29 2.42 10.74 -1.60
C ALA A 29 2.84 10.71 -3.08
N GLY A 30 2.12 11.37 -3.98
CA GLY A 30 2.49 11.49 -5.39
C GLY A 30 3.78 12.27 -5.62
N LEU A 31 4.07 13.29 -4.79
CA LEU A 31 5.31 14.07 -4.86
C LEU A 31 6.52 13.27 -4.34
N LEU A 32 6.34 12.54 -3.22
CA LEU A 32 7.41 11.78 -2.58
C LEU A 32 7.68 10.43 -3.26
N MET A 33 6.63 9.82 -3.80
CA MET A 33 6.67 8.49 -4.41
C MET A 33 5.92 8.51 -5.75
N PRO A 34 6.42 9.22 -6.78
CA PRO A 34 5.75 9.30 -8.08
C PRO A 34 5.69 7.92 -8.76
N ASP A 35 4.60 7.68 -9.50
CA ASP A 35 4.26 6.33 -10.00
C ASP A 35 5.38 5.69 -10.82
N PHE A 36 6.01 6.43 -11.73
CA PHE A 36 7.10 5.89 -12.56
C PHE A 36 8.34 5.47 -11.76
N LEU A 37 8.73 6.22 -10.73
CA LEU A 37 9.86 5.84 -9.87
C LEU A 37 9.52 4.63 -9.03
N VAL A 38 8.29 4.59 -8.50
CA VAL A 38 7.82 3.44 -7.73
C VAL A 38 7.78 2.19 -8.59
N ARG A 39 7.20 2.27 -9.80
CA ARG A 39 7.15 1.14 -10.75
C ARG A 39 8.54 0.63 -11.09
N LYS A 40 9.46 1.54 -11.45
CA LYS A 40 10.85 1.16 -11.74
C LYS A 40 11.54 0.46 -10.56
N LEU A 41 11.37 1.00 -9.35
CA LEU A 41 11.93 0.37 -8.15
C LEU A 41 11.32 -1.02 -7.93
N ILE A 42 9.99 -1.14 -8.04
CA ILE A 42 9.28 -2.42 -7.88
C ILE A 42 9.77 -3.48 -8.88
N GLU A 43 10.08 -3.11 -10.12
CA GLU A 43 10.60 -4.02 -11.15
C GLU A 43 12.04 -4.50 -10.87
N GLU A 44 12.84 -3.69 -10.19
CA GLU A 44 14.22 -4.01 -9.80
C GLU A 44 14.32 -4.72 -8.43
N SER A 45 13.27 -4.64 -7.60
CA SER A 45 13.23 -5.15 -6.24
C SER A 45 12.54 -6.52 -6.12
N GLU A 46 12.83 -7.22 -5.02
CA GLU A 46 12.10 -8.45 -4.65
C GLU A 46 10.65 -8.13 -4.23
N VAL A 47 9.71 -8.96 -4.67
CA VAL A 47 8.29 -8.87 -4.30
C VAL A 47 8.11 -9.05 -2.79
N GLY A 48 7.41 -8.10 -2.16
CA GLY A 48 6.99 -8.21 -0.77
C GLY A 48 7.58 -7.14 0.14
N LEU A 49 7.91 -7.51 1.39
CA LEU A 49 8.26 -6.56 2.43
C LEU A 49 9.61 -5.86 2.19
N GLN A 50 10.52 -6.52 1.48
CA GLN A 50 11.84 -5.95 1.20
C GLN A 50 11.74 -4.76 0.23
N GLY A 51 11.05 -4.90 -0.91
CA GLY A 51 10.78 -3.77 -1.82
C GLY A 51 10.03 -2.62 -1.14
N ILE A 52 9.13 -2.92 -0.20
CA ILE A 52 8.46 -1.90 0.63
C ILE A 52 9.45 -1.10 1.48
N ARG A 53 10.45 -1.75 2.08
CA ARG A 53 11.47 -1.05 2.86
C ARG A 53 12.41 -0.23 2.00
N GLU A 54 12.76 -0.73 0.84
CA GLU A 54 13.61 -0.02 -0.11
C GLU A 54 12.94 1.27 -0.56
N LEU A 55 11.65 1.21 -0.93
CA LEU A 55 10.88 2.42 -1.24
C LEU A 55 10.75 3.35 -0.04
N ALA A 56 10.45 2.81 1.15
CA ALA A 56 10.32 3.63 2.36
C ALA A 56 11.63 4.38 2.68
N GLY A 57 12.77 3.71 2.52
CA GLY A 57 14.09 4.30 2.74
C GLY A 57 14.48 5.33 1.67
N SER A 58 14.21 5.05 0.39
CA SER A 58 14.59 5.95 -0.70
C SER A 58 13.73 7.21 -0.77
N ALA A 59 12.44 7.10 -0.43
CA ALA A 59 11.50 8.22 -0.39
C ALA A 59 11.39 8.89 1.00
N GLU A 60 12.12 8.40 2.01
CA GLU A 60 12.07 8.88 3.40
C GLU A 60 10.65 8.93 4.01
N VAL A 61 9.85 7.89 3.73
CA VAL A 61 8.46 7.77 4.22
C VAL A 61 8.30 6.60 5.20
N SER A 62 7.13 6.54 5.86
CA SER A 62 6.79 5.38 6.67
C SER A 62 6.64 4.10 5.83
N ILE A 63 6.97 2.95 6.42
CA ILE A 63 6.77 1.62 5.79
C ILE A 63 5.30 1.46 5.33
N THR A 64 4.34 1.93 6.13
CA THR A 64 2.92 1.85 5.76
C THR A 64 2.59 2.68 4.52
N ALA A 65 3.11 3.90 4.41
CA ALA A 65 2.89 4.75 3.25
C ALA A 65 3.51 4.11 1.98
N ALA A 66 4.74 3.62 2.07
CA ALA A 66 5.39 2.90 0.97
C ALA A 66 4.62 1.63 0.57
N ALA A 67 4.12 0.87 1.54
CA ALA A 67 3.35 -0.35 1.28
C ALA A 67 2.04 -0.05 0.53
N ILE A 68 1.30 0.97 0.97
CA ILE A 68 0.07 1.41 0.30
C ILE A 68 0.39 1.86 -1.12
N ARG A 69 1.47 2.63 -1.30
CA ARG A 69 1.88 3.11 -2.63
C ARG A 69 2.26 1.96 -3.56
N ILE A 70 3.04 0.99 -3.08
CA ILE A 70 3.35 -0.23 -3.86
C ILE A 70 2.08 -0.97 -4.23
N ALA A 71 1.12 -1.14 -3.31
CA ALA A 71 -0.14 -1.81 -3.63
C ALA A 71 -0.97 -1.06 -4.69
N GLN A 72 -0.79 0.25 -4.87
CA GLN A 72 -1.45 1.03 -5.91
C GLN A 72 -0.72 0.95 -7.26
N CYS A 73 0.60 0.87 -7.27
CA CYS A 73 1.42 0.90 -8.48
C CYS A 73 1.80 -0.50 -9.01
N ALA A 74 1.79 -1.52 -8.15
CA ALA A 74 2.29 -2.86 -8.49
C ALA A 74 1.40 -3.55 -9.52
N ARG A 75 2.06 -4.15 -10.52
CA ARG A 75 1.42 -4.98 -11.55
C ARG A 75 1.38 -6.47 -11.20
N PHE A 76 2.07 -6.89 -10.15
CA PHE A 76 1.95 -8.25 -9.60
C PHE A 76 0.98 -8.31 -8.42
N PRO A 77 0.48 -9.51 -8.08
CA PRO A 77 -0.44 -9.66 -6.95
C PRO A 77 0.24 -9.29 -5.62
N ILE A 78 -0.23 -8.20 -5.01
CA ILE A 78 0.11 -7.79 -3.65
C ILE A 78 -1.10 -7.24 -2.90
N CYS A 79 -1.26 -7.65 -1.65
CA CYS A 79 -2.22 -7.09 -0.71
C CYS A 79 -1.52 -6.69 0.59
N VAL A 80 -1.71 -5.44 0.96
CA VAL A 80 -1.18 -4.85 2.19
C VAL A 80 -2.32 -4.71 3.18
N ILE A 81 -2.17 -5.32 4.36
CA ILE A 81 -3.17 -5.36 5.41
C ILE A 81 -2.55 -4.74 6.66
N VAL A 82 -3.24 -3.77 7.25
CA VAL A 82 -2.88 -3.24 8.57
C VAL A 82 -3.86 -3.77 9.60
N SER A 83 -3.34 -4.32 10.69
CA SER A 83 -4.13 -4.89 11.78
C SER A 83 -3.70 -4.35 13.14
N GLU A 84 -4.60 -4.43 14.09
CA GLU A 84 -4.36 -4.11 15.51
C GLU A 84 -4.89 -5.28 16.35
N GLY A 85 -4.00 -5.94 17.10
CA GLY A 85 -4.34 -7.17 17.81
C GLY A 85 -4.86 -8.25 16.86
N THR A 86 -6.14 -8.59 16.94
CA THR A 86 -6.78 -9.62 16.10
C THR A 86 -7.70 -9.06 15.02
N ALA A 87 -7.73 -7.74 14.82
CA ALA A 87 -8.69 -7.09 13.93
C ALA A 87 -8.00 -6.31 12.81
N VAL A 88 -8.53 -6.44 11.60
CA VAL A 88 -8.11 -5.64 10.44
C VAL A 88 -8.54 -4.19 10.64
N ARG A 89 -7.63 -3.26 10.40
CA ARG A 89 -7.91 -1.81 10.39
C ARG A 89 -8.30 -1.35 8.99
N TYR A 90 -7.53 -1.76 7.99
CA TYR A 90 -7.76 -1.50 6.57
C TYR A 90 -6.84 -2.38 5.73
N ALA A 91 -7.13 -2.49 4.43
CA ALA A 91 -6.31 -3.22 3.48
C ALA A 91 -6.33 -2.56 2.09
N PHE A 92 -5.20 -2.61 1.40
CA PHE A 92 -5.00 -2.15 0.03
C PHE A 92 -4.52 -3.32 -0.83
N ARG A 93 -4.91 -3.35 -2.09
CA ARG A 93 -4.69 -4.47 -3.02
C ARG A 93 -4.31 -3.88 -4.38
N SER A 94 -3.32 -4.47 -5.05
CA SER A 94 -3.11 -4.20 -6.48
C SER A 94 -4.26 -4.71 -7.31
N GLU A 95 -4.43 -4.18 -8.52
CA GLU A 95 -5.47 -4.66 -9.44
C GLU A 95 -5.27 -6.15 -9.73
N SER A 96 -4.05 -6.59 -10.01
CA SER A 96 -3.75 -8.01 -10.24
C SER A 96 -3.98 -8.90 -9.01
N PHE A 97 -3.95 -8.36 -7.78
CA PHE A 97 -4.37 -9.14 -6.61
C PHE A 97 -5.89 -9.34 -6.56
N LYS A 98 -6.67 -8.36 -7.03
CA LYS A 98 -8.14 -8.49 -7.10
C LYS A 98 -8.53 -9.56 -8.12
N ASP A 99 -7.75 -9.74 -9.18
CA ASP A 99 -7.98 -10.74 -10.23
C ASP A 99 -7.68 -12.19 -9.77
N LEU A 100 -7.15 -12.38 -8.56
CA LEU A 100 -6.88 -13.72 -8.03
C LEU A 100 -8.13 -14.54 -7.72
N GLY A 101 -9.31 -13.91 -7.61
CA GLY A 101 -10.60 -14.58 -7.40
C GLY A 101 -11.76 -13.59 -7.30
N GLU A 102 -12.97 -14.08 -7.07
CA GLU A 102 -14.14 -13.24 -6.82
C GLU A 102 -14.16 -12.71 -5.37
N ASN A 103 -14.84 -11.58 -5.12
CA ASN A 103 -15.07 -11.06 -3.77
C ASN A 103 -13.79 -10.87 -2.92
N ILE A 104 -12.68 -10.44 -3.54
CA ILE A 104 -11.43 -10.13 -2.85
C ILE A 104 -11.56 -8.82 -2.09
N TYR A 105 -12.27 -8.83 -0.97
CA TYR A 105 -12.50 -7.67 -0.11
C TYR A 105 -12.34 -8.05 1.36
N LEU A 106 -11.58 -7.23 2.10
CA LEU A 106 -11.33 -7.43 3.53
C LEU A 106 -11.88 -6.25 4.33
N PRO A 107 -13.04 -6.40 5.01
CA PRO A 107 -13.66 -5.30 5.71
C PRO A 107 -12.87 -4.89 6.96
N LYS A 108 -12.94 -3.61 7.31
CA LYS A 108 -12.47 -3.12 8.61
C LYS A 108 -13.18 -3.86 9.74
N GLY A 109 -12.41 -4.30 10.73
CA GLY A 109 -12.90 -5.10 11.85
C GLY A 109 -12.98 -6.60 11.58
N ALA A 110 -12.68 -7.06 10.36
CA ALA A 110 -12.53 -8.49 10.07
C ALA A 110 -11.50 -9.11 11.01
N ARG A 111 -11.78 -10.32 11.50
CA ARG A 111 -10.84 -11.04 12.36
C ARG A 111 -9.72 -11.61 11.50
N LEU A 112 -8.50 -11.56 12.03
CA LEU A 112 -7.37 -12.25 11.41
C LEU A 112 -7.64 -13.77 11.36
N PRO A 113 -7.26 -14.46 10.27
CA PRO A 113 -7.40 -15.91 10.18
C PRO A 113 -6.55 -16.57 11.27
N ARG A 114 -7.14 -17.46 12.07
CA ARG A 114 -6.46 -18.00 13.27
C ARG A 114 -5.15 -18.75 12.95
N SER A 115 -5.09 -19.37 11.78
CA SER A 115 -3.93 -20.10 11.28
C SER A 115 -2.94 -19.23 10.51
N SER A 116 -3.19 -17.93 10.34
CA SER A 116 -2.26 -17.06 9.61
C SER A 116 -0.99 -16.79 10.41
N THR A 117 0.08 -16.49 9.69
CA THR A 117 1.35 -16.05 10.27
C THR A 117 1.15 -14.79 11.09
N THR A 118 0.30 -13.87 10.63
CA THR A 118 -0.05 -12.62 11.31
C THR A 118 -0.76 -12.87 12.64
N ALA A 119 -1.73 -13.78 12.70
CA ALA A 119 -2.42 -14.08 13.95
C ALA A 119 -1.47 -14.67 15.00
N ARG A 120 -0.56 -15.56 14.60
CA ARG A 120 0.50 -16.08 15.49
C ARG A 120 1.49 -14.99 15.89
N PHE A 121 1.89 -14.13 14.96
CA PHE A 121 2.81 -13.03 15.20
C PHE A 121 2.23 -12.05 16.24
N ASN A 122 0.96 -11.67 16.09
CA ASN A 122 0.25 -10.73 16.98
C ASN A 122 -0.08 -11.33 18.35
N ALA A 123 0.01 -12.65 18.54
CA ALA A 123 -0.21 -13.29 19.85
C ALA A 123 0.83 -12.87 20.90
N LEU A 124 1.99 -12.39 20.47
CA LEU A 124 3.02 -11.83 21.34
C LEU A 124 3.12 -10.32 21.08
N ALA A 125 2.56 -9.50 21.97
CA ALA A 125 2.58 -8.04 21.83
C ALA A 125 4.00 -7.45 21.65
N SER A 126 5.02 -8.11 22.21
CA SER A 126 6.42 -7.72 22.03
C SER A 126 6.89 -7.79 20.58
N ASN A 127 6.36 -8.72 19.78
CA ASN A 127 6.71 -8.83 18.35
C ASN A 127 6.32 -7.55 17.61
N VAL A 128 5.14 -7.02 17.92
CA VAL A 128 4.62 -5.79 17.34
C VAL A 128 5.40 -4.57 17.83
N ALA A 129 5.58 -4.48 19.15
CA ALA A 129 6.17 -3.32 19.81
C ALA A 129 7.63 -3.04 19.40
N VAL A 130 8.44 -4.08 19.15
CA VAL A 130 9.85 -3.93 18.77
C VAL A 130 10.08 -4.07 17.26
N GLY A 131 9.02 -4.12 16.46
CA GLY A 131 9.11 -4.22 15.00
C GLY A 131 9.74 -5.52 14.50
N ARG A 132 9.44 -6.65 15.16
CA ARG A 132 9.86 -7.97 14.66
C ARG A 132 9.24 -8.28 13.32
N GLN A 133 9.76 -9.33 12.69
CA GLN A 133 9.30 -9.80 11.40
C GLN A 133 9.03 -11.30 11.45
N ALA A 134 8.12 -11.75 10.60
CA ALA A 134 7.88 -13.17 10.35
C ALA A 134 7.47 -13.36 8.90
N THR A 135 7.82 -14.51 8.35
CA THR A 135 7.38 -14.95 7.02
C THR A 135 6.72 -16.31 7.16
N GLY A 136 5.69 -16.55 6.37
CA GLY A 136 5.07 -17.85 6.21
C GLY A 136 4.32 -17.91 4.89
N GLU A 137 3.55 -18.98 4.71
CA GLU A 137 2.69 -19.16 3.55
C GLU A 137 1.23 -19.21 4.01
N CYS A 138 0.33 -18.77 3.15
CA CYS A 138 -1.10 -18.92 3.34
C CYS A 138 -1.80 -19.26 2.02
N ARG A 139 -3.09 -19.53 2.11
CA ARG A 139 -3.98 -19.68 0.98
C ARG A 139 -4.86 -18.44 0.85
N LEU A 140 -5.25 -18.08 -0.37
CA LEU A 140 -6.15 -16.93 -0.59
C LEU A 140 -7.43 -17.04 0.24
N ARG A 141 -8.03 -18.24 0.33
CA ARG A 141 -9.24 -18.51 1.11
C ARG A 141 -9.04 -18.51 2.62
N ASP A 142 -7.80 -18.44 3.11
CA ASP A 142 -7.57 -18.19 4.52
C ASP A 142 -8.01 -16.77 4.89
N TRP A 143 -7.84 -15.81 3.97
CA TRP A 143 -8.09 -14.38 4.20
C TRP A 143 -9.37 -13.86 3.55
N PHE A 144 -9.81 -14.43 2.43
CA PHE A 144 -10.93 -13.94 1.63
C PHE A 144 -11.97 -15.02 1.39
N ASP A 145 -13.25 -14.65 1.34
CA ASP A 145 -14.33 -15.56 0.93
C ASP A 145 -14.48 -15.49 -0.59
N THR A 146 -13.76 -16.38 -1.28
CA THR A 146 -13.55 -16.36 -2.73
C THR A 146 -13.58 -17.77 -3.34
N ASP A 147 -13.75 -17.83 -4.66
CA ASP A 147 -13.88 -19.05 -5.46
C ASP A 147 -12.54 -19.74 -5.77
N ARG A 148 -11.44 -18.97 -5.78
CA ARG A 148 -10.08 -19.47 -6.08
C ARG A 148 -9.23 -19.61 -4.83
N ASN A 149 -8.21 -20.45 -4.88
CA ASN A 149 -7.37 -20.70 -3.69
C ASN A 149 -5.86 -20.86 -3.95
N PRO A 150 -5.22 -19.91 -4.67
CA PRO A 150 -3.77 -19.94 -4.85
C PRO A 150 -3.03 -19.88 -3.50
N ALA A 151 -1.79 -20.36 -3.50
CA ALA A 151 -0.86 -20.15 -2.40
C ALA A 151 -0.25 -18.74 -2.51
N LEU A 152 -0.04 -18.09 -1.37
CA LEU A 152 0.53 -16.76 -1.24
C LEU A 152 1.61 -16.77 -0.16
N ASP A 153 2.62 -15.93 -0.34
CA ASP A 153 3.55 -15.60 0.73
C ASP A 153 2.87 -14.61 1.68
N GLU A 154 3.09 -14.80 2.99
CA GLU A 154 2.61 -13.92 4.04
C GLU A 154 3.81 -13.37 4.83
N GLN A 155 4.17 -12.13 4.58
CA GLN A 155 5.25 -11.43 5.27
C GLN A 155 4.67 -10.42 6.27
N VAL A 156 5.19 -10.40 7.49
CA VAL A 156 4.61 -9.66 8.63
C VAL A 156 5.68 -8.80 9.29
N VAL A 157 5.35 -7.55 9.64
CA VAL A 157 6.20 -6.70 10.47
C VAL A 157 5.40 -5.89 11.49
N GLY A 158 5.93 -5.77 12.71
CA GLY A 158 5.41 -4.85 13.71
C GLY A 158 5.70 -3.39 13.36
N LEU A 159 4.73 -2.49 13.55
CA LEU A 159 4.87 -1.05 13.29
C LEU A 159 5.13 -0.25 14.57
N GLY A 160 5.54 -0.91 15.66
CA GLY A 160 6.02 -0.28 16.87
C GLY A 160 4.93 0.01 17.91
N SER A 161 5.11 1.09 18.66
CA SER A 161 4.40 1.39 19.92
C SER A 161 2.89 1.60 19.77
N TYR A 162 2.42 1.95 18.57
CA TYR A 162 0.98 2.09 18.29
C TYR A 162 0.26 0.73 18.20
N GLY A 163 0.97 -0.40 18.26
CA GLY A 163 0.37 -1.73 18.29
C GLY A 163 -0.16 -2.20 16.94
N PHE A 164 0.22 -1.53 15.85
CA PHE A 164 -0.15 -1.94 14.49
C PHE A 164 0.83 -2.96 13.92
N THR A 165 0.29 -3.87 13.12
CA THR A 165 1.05 -4.86 12.35
C THR A 165 0.74 -4.67 10.88
N LEU A 166 1.79 -4.64 10.06
CA LEU A 166 1.69 -4.70 8.61
C LEU A 166 1.83 -6.15 8.16
N THR A 167 0.92 -6.60 7.32
CA THR A 167 0.95 -7.90 6.66
C THR A 167 0.95 -7.66 5.16
N VAL A 168 1.81 -8.37 4.45
CA VAL A 168 1.94 -8.32 2.99
C VAL A 168 1.66 -9.72 2.48
N LEU A 169 0.57 -9.86 1.72
CA LEU A 169 0.26 -11.06 0.96
C LEU A 169 0.72 -10.85 -0.47
N SER A 170 1.52 -11.75 -1.01
CA SER A 170 2.03 -11.59 -2.38
C SER A 170 2.27 -12.93 -3.06
N SER A 171 2.49 -12.90 -4.38
CA SER A 171 3.00 -14.04 -5.12
C SER A 171 3.84 -13.60 -6.30
N ASP A 172 5.07 -14.08 -6.35
CA ASP A 172 6.00 -13.93 -7.48
C ASP A 172 5.60 -14.80 -8.68
N LYS A 173 5.07 -15.99 -8.44
CA LYS A 173 4.67 -16.97 -9.49
C LYS A 173 3.41 -16.60 -10.26
N LEU A 174 2.64 -15.65 -9.75
CA LEU A 174 1.35 -15.24 -10.33
C LEU A 174 1.45 -13.87 -11.02
N SER A 175 2.64 -13.29 -11.14
CA SER A 175 2.86 -12.12 -12.00
C SER A 175 2.65 -12.51 -13.47
N VAL A 176 1.84 -11.76 -14.18
CA VAL A 176 1.75 -11.82 -15.65
C VAL A 176 2.90 -11.03 -16.27
N ASP A 177 3.47 -11.55 -17.36
CA ASP A 177 4.44 -10.83 -18.17
C ASP A 177 3.79 -9.55 -18.72
N PHE A 178 4.41 -8.40 -18.43
CA PHE A 178 3.88 -7.07 -18.75
C PHE A 178 4.57 -6.49 -19.99
N ASP A 179 3.79 -5.81 -20.84
CA ASP A 179 4.30 -5.02 -21.98
C ASP A 179 4.55 -3.56 -21.55
N PRO A 180 5.81 -3.11 -21.44
CA PRO A 180 6.18 -1.78 -20.96
C PRO A 180 5.60 -0.61 -21.75
N ASP A 181 5.08 -0.84 -22.95
CA ASP A 181 4.59 0.21 -23.83
C ASP A 181 3.09 0.58 -23.62
N GLU A 182 2.32 -0.13 -22.78
CA GLU A 182 0.86 0.07 -22.68
C GLU A 182 0.39 1.22 -21.76
N ASP A 183 1.22 1.70 -20.83
CA ASP A 183 0.75 2.52 -19.68
C ASP A 183 1.73 3.65 -19.30
N ASP A 184 2.25 4.38 -20.29
CA ASP A 184 3.01 5.61 -20.02
C ASP A 184 2.06 6.78 -19.71
N GLU A 185 1.47 6.73 -18.52
CA GLU A 185 0.61 7.78 -17.97
C GLU A 185 1.36 9.13 -17.92
N ASP A 186 2.69 9.13 -17.75
CA ASP A 186 3.51 10.33 -17.77
C ASP A 186 3.63 10.92 -19.18
N ALA A 187 3.80 10.11 -20.23
CA ALA A 187 3.72 10.59 -21.61
C ALA A 187 2.35 11.23 -21.91
N THR A 188 1.25 10.63 -21.42
CA THR A 188 -0.09 11.20 -21.60
C THR A 188 -0.27 12.52 -20.84
N LEU A 189 0.29 12.63 -19.64
CA LEU A 189 0.34 13.86 -18.85
C LEU A 189 1.18 14.91 -19.59
N GLU A 190 2.40 14.61 -20.02
CA GLU A 190 3.26 15.50 -20.79
C GLU A 190 2.60 16.00 -22.09
N GLU A 191 1.86 15.15 -22.79
CA GLU A 191 1.10 15.54 -23.99
C GLU A 191 -0.07 16.48 -23.67
N SER A 192 -0.72 16.29 -22.52
CA SER A 192 -1.87 17.13 -22.10
C SER A 192 -1.46 18.57 -21.75
N TRP A 193 -0.23 18.78 -21.28
CA TRP A 193 0.31 20.10 -20.93
C TRP A 193 1.05 20.80 -22.09
N LYS A 194 1.24 20.13 -23.24
CA LYS A 194 1.83 20.76 -24.43
C LYS A 194 0.82 21.73 -25.07
N PRO A 195 1.09 23.05 -25.08
CA PRO A 195 0.17 24.02 -25.67
C PRO A 195 0.00 23.79 -27.17
N LYS A 196 -1.22 23.46 -27.60
CA LYS A 196 -1.57 23.27 -29.01
C LYS A 196 -1.82 24.63 -29.65
N PHE A 197 -0.77 25.22 -30.24
CA PHE A 197 -0.92 26.46 -31.01
C PHE A 197 -1.66 26.17 -32.31
N ALA A 198 -2.86 26.74 -32.46
CA ALA A 198 -3.57 26.76 -33.73
C ALA A 198 -2.74 27.56 -34.74
N ARG A 199 -2.22 26.88 -35.78
CA ARG A 199 -1.67 27.59 -36.93
C ARG A 199 -2.85 28.12 -37.74
N GLY A 200 -3.09 29.43 -37.63
CA GLY A 200 -4.07 30.15 -38.42
C GLY A 200 -3.80 29.98 -39.92
N ARG A 201 -4.89 29.80 -40.68
CA ARG A 201 -4.94 29.80 -42.14
C ARG A 201 -4.66 31.19 -42.70
#